data_AF-N8YVB1-F1
#
_entry.id   AF-N8YVB1-F1
#
_cell.length_a   1.000
_cell.length_b   1.000
_cell.length_c   1.000
_cell.angle_alpha   90.00
_cell.angle_beta   90.00
_cell.angle_gamma   90.00
#
_symmetry.space_group_name_H-M   'P 1'
#
loop_
_entity.id
_entity.type
_entity.pdbx_description
1 polymer ?
#
loop_
_entity_poly.entity_id
_entity_poly.type
_entity_poly.pdbx_seq_one_letter_code
_entity_poly.pdbx_strand_id
1 'polypeptide(L)'
;MPNPVCWFEIYVDDMERAKLFYQTVLGTELSLLSDPTDTNTKMWAFPSDMNQYGSTGTLVKMQGVSAGGNSTIIYFSSEDCAIEEARVEAAGGQIHQAKMSIGRMDISF
;
A
#
# COMPACT_ATOMS: atom_id res chain seq x y z
N MET A 1 -17.61 12.77 -4.98
CA MET A 1 -16.33 12.39 -4.33
C MET A 1 -15.89 11.10 -4.96
N PRO A 2 -14.72 11.05 -5.61
CA PRO A 2 -14.17 9.79 -6.07
C PRO A 2 -13.89 8.87 -4.87
N ASN A 3 -13.74 7.59 -5.12
CA ASN A 3 -13.34 6.61 -4.10
C ASN A 3 -12.07 7.12 -3.41
N PRO A 4 -12.09 7.45 -2.11
CA PRO A 4 -10.96 8.12 -1.48
C PRO A 4 -9.75 7.18 -1.42
N VAL A 5 -9.96 5.86 -1.37
CA VAL A 5 -8.89 4.87 -1.34
C VAL A 5 -8.39 4.58 -2.76
N CYS A 6 -7.09 4.79 -3.01
CA CYS A 6 -6.45 4.40 -4.28
C CYS A 6 -5.63 3.13 -4.17
N TRP A 7 -5.03 2.88 -3.01
CA TRP A 7 -4.06 1.81 -2.83
C TRP A 7 -4.15 1.21 -1.43
N PHE A 8 -3.82 -0.06 -1.29
CA PHE A 8 -3.66 -0.71 0.00
C PHE A 8 -2.42 -1.59 0.02
N GLU A 9 -1.87 -1.78 1.21
CA GLU A 9 -0.81 -2.73 1.48
C GLU A 9 -1.26 -3.75 2.50
N ILE A 10 -0.87 -5.00 2.30
CA ILE A 10 -1.07 -6.09 3.25
C ILE A 10 0.31 -6.62 3.64
N TYR A 11 0.71 -6.40 4.89
CA TYR A 11 1.99 -6.87 5.41
C TYR A 11 1.92 -8.35 5.78
N VAL A 12 2.91 -9.12 5.31
CA VAL A 12 2.95 -10.58 5.44
C VAL A 12 4.31 -11.08 5.91
N ASP A 13 4.30 -12.04 6.83
CA ASP A 13 5.54 -12.68 7.32
C ASP A 13 6.11 -13.69 6.32
N ASP A 14 5.23 -14.35 5.57
CA ASP A 14 5.57 -15.38 4.59
C ASP A 14 4.94 -15.02 3.24
N MET A 15 5.79 -14.53 2.34
CA MET A 15 5.38 -14.08 1.02
C MET A 15 4.86 -15.23 0.14
N GLU A 16 5.49 -16.41 0.18
CA GLU A 16 5.06 -17.51 -0.68
C GLU A 16 3.73 -18.10 -0.21
N ARG A 17 3.55 -18.24 1.11
CA ARG A 17 2.26 -18.63 1.68
C ARG A 17 1.15 -17.63 1.33
N ALA A 18 1.43 -16.34 1.46
CA ALA A 18 0.44 -15.30 1.18
C ALA A 18 0.08 -15.23 -0.31
N LYS A 19 1.06 -15.26 -1.21
CA LYS A 19 0.83 -15.32 -2.65
C LYS A 19 -0.06 -16.50 -3.01
N LEU A 20 0.29 -17.71 -2.57
CA LEU A 20 -0.49 -18.90 -2.84
C LEU A 20 -1.94 -18.73 -2.37
N PHE A 21 -2.15 -18.22 -1.16
CA PHE A 21 -3.49 -17.99 -0.61
C PHE A 21 -4.31 -17.01 -1.45
N TYR A 22 -3.80 -15.80 -1.70
CA TYR A 22 -4.55 -14.76 -2.40
C TYR A 22 -4.78 -15.11 -3.88
N GLN A 23 -3.79 -15.70 -4.55
CA GLN A 23 -3.95 -16.16 -5.92
C GLN A 23 -4.99 -17.27 -6.04
N THR A 24 -5.01 -18.22 -5.09
CA THR A 24 -6.00 -19.30 -5.06
C THR A 24 -7.40 -18.78 -4.77
N VAL A 25 -7.55 -17.92 -3.76
CA VAL A 25 -8.86 -17.41 -3.33
C VAL A 25 -9.48 -16.47 -4.36
N LEU A 26 -8.68 -15.63 -5.00
CA LEU A 26 -9.15 -14.63 -5.96
C LEU A 26 -9.09 -15.11 -7.42
N GLY A 27 -8.47 -16.26 -7.69
CA GLY A 27 -8.32 -16.80 -9.05
C GLY A 27 -7.49 -15.90 -9.96
N THR A 28 -6.41 -15.31 -9.44
CA THR A 28 -5.59 -14.35 -10.19
C THR A 28 -4.10 -14.53 -9.90
N GLU A 29 -3.23 -13.85 -10.66
CA GLU A 29 -1.78 -13.86 -10.48
C GLU A 29 -1.30 -12.51 -9.96
N LEU A 30 -0.38 -12.55 -9.00
CA LEU A 30 0.29 -11.36 -8.50
C LEU A 30 1.55 -11.08 -9.33
N SER A 31 1.90 -9.81 -9.50
CA SER A 31 3.11 -9.40 -10.22
C SER A 31 4.16 -8.84 -9.27
N LEU A 32 5.43 -9.16 -9.52
CA LEU A 32 6.53 -8.61 -8.74
C LEU A 32 6.64 -7.10 -9.00
N LEU A 33 6.56 -6.29 -7.94
CA LEU A 33 6.62 -4.82 -8.02
C LEU A 33 7.97 -4.27 -7.53
N SER A 34 8.56 -4.88 -6.50
CA SER A 34 9.84 -4.45 -5.94
C SER A 34 11.03 -4.90 -6.79
N ASP A 35 12.18 -4.23 -6.62
CA ASP A 35 13.45 -4.70 -7.18
C ASP A 35 13.78 -6.11 -6.63
N PRO A 36 14.04 -7.12 -7.49
CA PRO A 36 14.40 -8.47 -7.04
C PRO A 36 15.68 -8.52 -6.18
N THR A 37 16.52 -7.49 -6.26
CA THR A 37 17.78 -7.36 -5.51
C THR A 37 17.61 -6.66 -4.16
N ASP A 38 16.45 -6.06 -3.89
CA ASP A 38 16.14 -5.48 -2.58
C ASP A 38 15.90 -6.61 -1.56
N THR A 39 16.78 -6.70 -0.57
CA THR A 39 16.69 -7.70 0.49
C THR A 39 15.82 -7.25 1.66
N ASN A 40 15.51 -5.96 1.76
CA ASN A 40 14.81 -5.37 2.91
C ASN A 40 13.30 -5.37 2.70
N THR A 41 12.83 -5.16 1.47
CA THR A 41 11.41 -5.07 1.14
C THR A 41 11.07 -5.88 -0.12
N LYS A 42 10.06 -6.75 -0.02
CA LYS A 42 9.49 -7.50 -1.14
C LYS A 42 8.04 -7.14 -1.35
N MET A 43 7.66 -6.80 -2.58
CA MET A 43 6.31 -6.35 -2.92
C MET A 43 5.74 -7.13 -4.10
N TRP A 44 4.52 -7.65 -3.95
CA TRP A 44 3.78 -8.37 -4.99
C TRP A 44 2.39 -7.74 -5.18
N ALA A 45 2.19 -7.09 -6.32
CA ALA A 45 0.99 -6.32 -6.61
C ALA A 45 -0.17 -7.22 -7.05
N PHE A 46 -1.37 -6.86 -6.60
CA PHE A 46 -2.61 -7.35 -7.19
C PHE A 46 -2.76 -6.79 -8.62
N PRO A 47 -3.46 -7.49 -9.53
CA PRO A 47 -3.80 -6.93 -10.83
C PRO A 47 -4.46 -5.56 -10.69
N SER A 48 -4.15 -4.68 -11.62
CA SER A 48 -4.74 -3.34 -11.66
C SER A 48 -5.00 -2.91 -13.11
N ASP A 49 -6.08 -2.17 -13.29
CA ASP A 49 -6.44 -1.54 -14.55
C ASP A 49 -6.85 -0.10 -14.26
N MET A 50 -6.08 0.85 -14.77
CA MET A 50 -6.31 2.28 -14.54
C MET A 50 -7.64 2.79 -15.12
N ASN A 51 -8.27 2.01 -16.01
CA ASN A 51 -9.57 2.35 -16.59
C ASN A 51 -10.74 1.73 -15.81
N GLN A 52 -10.48 0.89 -14.82
CA GLN A 52 -11.50 0.24 -14.01
C GLN A 52 -11.65 0.91 -12.65
N TYR A 53 -12.89 1.00 -12.18
CA TYR A 53 -13.20 1.53 -10.87
C TYR A 53 -12.79 0.54 -9.77
N GLY A 54 -12.04 1.02 -8.78
CA GLY A 54 -11.63 0.25 -7.62
C GLY A 54 -10.31 0.72 -7.04
N SER A 55 -9.89 0.09 -5.96
CA SER A 55 -8.56 0.25 -5.39
C SER A 55 -7.82 -1.07 -5.59
N THR A 56 -6.57 -0.98 -6.05
CA THR A 56 -5.66 -2.14 -6.07
C THR A 56 -4.68 -2.04 -4.90
N GLY A 57 -3.73 -2.95 -4.81
CA GLY A 57 -2.79 -2.96 -3.71
C GLY A 57 -1.66 -3.95 -3.90
N THR A 58 -0.99 -4.27 -2.80
CA THR A 58 0.18 -5.16 -2.82
C THR A 58 0.34 -5.93 -1.51
N LEU A 59 0.92 -7.12 -1.62
CA LEU A 59 1.49 -7.83 -0.49
C LEU A 59 2.89 -7.27 -0.22
N VAL A 60 3.18 -6.94 1.04
CA VAL A 60 4.49 -6.39 1.44
C VAL A 60 5.12 -7.31 2.48
N LYS A 61 6.38 -7.68 2.29
CA LYS A 61 7.21 -8.26 3.34
C LYS A 61 8.40 -7.35 3.57
N MET A 62 8.48 -6.76 4.76
CA MET A 62 9.53 -5.83 5.15
C MET A 62 10.18 -6.28 6.46
N GLN A 63 11.51 -6.17 6.54
CA GLN A 63 12.22 -6.50 7.77
C GLN A 63 11.77 -5.59 8.93
N GLY A 64 11.44 -6.18 10.08
CA GLY A 64 11.01 -5.42 11.26
C GLY A 64 9.51 -5.15 11.35
N VAL A 65 8.72 -5.55 10.35
CA VAL A 65 7.25 -5.47 10.39
C VAL A 65 6.65 -6.88 10.36
N SER A 66 5.96 -7.25 11.44
CA SER A 66 5.26 -8.53 11.57
C SER A 66 3.84 -8.47 11.01
N ALA A 67 3.35 -9.58 10.46
CA ALA A 67 1.95 -9.72 10.09
C ALA A 67 1.04 -9.84 11.34
N GLY A 68 -0.19 -9.34 11.23
CA GLY A 68 -1.18 -9.33 12.31
C GLY A 68 -1.32 -7.95 12.99
N GLY A 69 -2.49 -7.69 13.57
CA GLY A 69 -2.83 -6.38 14.13
C GLY A 69 -3.07 -5.32 13.04
N ASN A 70 -2.36 -4.19 13.12
CA ASN A 70 -2.40 -3.07 12.15
C ASN A 70 -1.48 -3.32 10.93
N SER A 71 -1.51 -4.53 10.37
CA SER A 71 -0.66 -4.93 9.23
C SER A 71 -1.24 -4.54 7.86
N THR A 72 -2.09 -3.51 7.83
CA THR A 72 -2.69 -2.98 6.61
C THR A 72 -2.53 -1.47 6.59
N ILE A 73 -1.96 -0.96 5.50
CA ILE A 73 -1.85 0.47 5.26
C ILE A 73 -2.80 0.82 4.12
N ILE A 74 -3.64 1.83 4.34
CA ILE A 74 -4.59 2.34 3.34
C ILE A 74 -4.10 3.69 2.87
N TYR A 75 -4.10 3.87 1.56
CA TYR A 75 -3.64 5.09 0.91
C TYR A 75 -4.82 5.82 0.31
N PHE A 76 -4.89 7.11 0.61
CA PHE A 76 -5.91 7.99 0.07
C PHE A 76 -5.38 8.77 -1.13
N SER A 77 -6.23 8.93 -2.14
CA SER A 77 -5.94 9.79 -3.28
C SER A 77 -5.89 11.24 -2.82
N SER A 78 -4.80 11.93 -3.15
CA SER A 78 -4.72 13.39 -3.01
C SER A 78 -4.01 13.98 -4.23
N GLU A 79 -4.50 15.14 -4.67
CA GLU A 79 -3.82 15.95 -5.69
C GLU A 79 -2.58 16.66 -5.11
N ASP A 80 -2.64 17.04 -3.83
CA ASP A 80 -1.52 17.59 -3.08
C ASP A 80 -1.65 17.24 -1.59
N CYS A 81 -0.94 16.19 -1.17
CA CYS A 81 -1.04 15.67 0.18
C CYS A 81 -0.71 16.71 1.28
N ALA A 82 -0.01 17.81 0.95
CA ALA A 82 0.26 18.88 1.91
C ALA A 82 -1.03 19.59 2.38
N ILE A 83 -2.07 19.64 1.54
CA ILE A 83 -3.35 20.26 1.87
C ILE A 83 -4.08 19.44 2.93
N GLU A 84 -4.13 18.11 2.76
CA GLU A 84 -4.75 17.22 3.74
C GLU A 84 -3.91 17.11 5.01
N GLU A 85 -2.58 17.01 4.89
CA GLU A 85 -1.64 16.94 6.01
C GLU A 85 -1.82 18.12 6.98
N ALA A 86 -1.98 19.35 6.45
CA ALA A 86 -2.21 20.55 7.25
C ALA A 86 -3.51 20.52 8.08
N ARG A 87 -4.44 19.60 7.79
CA ARG A 87 -5.71 19.44 8.54
C ARG A 87 -5.63 18.33 9.59
N VAL A 88 -4.63 17.46 9.56
CA VAL A 88 -4.54 16.25 10.40
C VAL A 88 -4.54 16.59 11.88
N GLU A 89 -3.63 17.46 12.33
CA GLU A 89 -3.50 17.82 13.75
C GLU A 89 -4.73 18.55 14.28
N ALA A 90 -5.28 19.48 13.49
CA ALA A 90 -6.50 20.20 13.84
C ALA A 90 -7.73 19.28 13.98
N ALA A 91 -7.73 18.14 13.26
CA ALA A 91 -8.75 17.10 13.36
C ALA A 91 -8.49 16.08 14.49
N GLY A 92 -7.42 16.26 15.28
CA GLY A 92 -7.04 15.34 16.37
C GLY A 92 -6.23 14.12 15.93
N GLY A 93 -5.73 14.12 14.70
CA GLY A 93 -4.78 13.12 14.20
C GLY A 93 -3.34 13.44 14.57
N GLN A 94 -2.43 12.54 14.20
CA GLN A 94 -0.99 12.72 14.34
C GLN A 94 -0.32 12.37 13.01
N ILE A 95 0.58 13.24 12.56
CA ILE A 95 1.42 12.95 11.39
C ILE A 95 2.50 11.98 11.84
N HIS A 96 2.54 10.79 11.22
CA HIS A 96 3.59 9.81 11.48
C HIS A 96 4.81 10.07 10.59
N GLN A 97 4.56 10.51 9.37
CA GLN A 97 5.61 10.82 8.41
C GLN A 97 5.13 11.92 7.45
N ALA A 98 5.81 13.06 7.51
CA ALA A 98 5.52 14.19 6.64
C ALA A 98 5.66 13.82 5.15
N LYS A 99 4.96 14.56 4.28
CA LYS A 99 5.00 14.39 2.82
C LYS A 99 6.42 14.09 2.31
N MET A 100 6.56 12.97 1.61
CA MET A 100 7.78 12.66 0.88
C MET A 100 7.46 12.05 -0.48
N SER A 101 8.40 12.18 -1.41
CA SER A 101 8.26 11.58 -2.72
C SER A 101 8.71 10.12 -2.68
N ILE A 102 7.84 9.20 -3.09
CA ILE A 102 8.11 7.76 -3.13
C ILE A 102 8.00 7.30 -4.59
N GLY A 103 9.04 7.58 -5.38
CA GLY A 103 9.03 7.32 -6.82
C GLY A 103 8.17 8.34 -7.58
N ARG A 104 7.29 7.87 -8.49
CA ARG A 104 6.47 8.75 -9.35
C ARG A 104 5.14 9.17 -8.72
N MET A 105 4.88 8.78 -7.47
CA MET A 105 3.66 9.11 -6.71
C MET A 105 4.05 9.80 -5.41
N ASP A 106 3.40 10.92 -5.11
CA ASP A 106 3.55 11.64 -3.85
C ASP A 106 2.51 11.10 -2.86
N ILE A 107 2.94 10.76 -1.64
CA ILE A 107 2.09 10.20 -0.59
C ILE A 107 2.45 10.88 0.75
N SER A 108 1.46 11.22 1.58
CA SER A 108 1.64 11.62 2.99
C SER A 108 0.99 10.61 3.95
N PHE A 109 1.56 10.46 5.15
CA PHE A 109 1.04 9.65 6.26
C PHE A 109 0.74 10.47 7.52
#